data_AF-A0A7V6Z0W3-F1
#
_entry.id   AF-A0A7V6Z0W3-F1
#
_cell.length_a   1.000
_cell.length_b   1.000
_cell.length_c   1.000
_cell.angle_alpha   90.00
_cell.angle_beta   90.00
_cell.angle_gamma   90.00
#
_symmetry.space_group_name_H-M   'P 1'
#
loop_
_entity.id
_entity.type
_entity.pdbx_description
1 polymer ?
#
loop_
_entity_poly.entity_id
_entity_poly.type
_entity_poly.pdbx_seq_one_letter_code
_entity_poly.pdbx_strand_id
1 'polypeptide(L)'
;MKKYRFCGAILAIFVSFSSSAQTGDRVELGSLASGATVSFVRDAGGKWGVEINGGKDPRILQPKPAQVEVFRTEEDIRTLATGYDVVEKSGAVVEARAEVSAGDSVVFRVKDRWSLSGAVLSVARTVDVTGNASGGFNSSVVLTLDRSINWTDVNCFAPGALYGDPTFNGDRSPGGTANYAARHFLMREDILSAPLFALSFSNGASVSMLNPSPRGDSTVAETRLVSPVMVDARFQFGALGAWQTDDRPIELGFYWPGPMRSTGGGPRGGAAGTRWMRRYHPITQGVTHSYEVRFRFGQNESFRDLIRNSWRWAWNTLNPAVTYVDVEQVRRTLIDQLASVVLTTNGRTAMPFVIATFPTNAVQWNYTMTAMGFVGKSIESADQLLREADRDPTERGRMMREKGLAIISSLIKALSTVPLQGTGYDVATGERWTGDHPEWVAPWLRNATEDMRVLMRAYRREKALGREHP
;
A
#
# COMPACT_ATOMS: atom_id res chain seq x y z
N MET A 1 -58.20 -25.49 57.94
CA MET A 1 -57.88 -24.79 56.68
C MET A 1 -56.79 -23.77 56.95
N LYS A 2 -55.73 -23.84 56.14
CA LYS A 2 -54.57 -22.93 56.07
C LYS A 2 -54.99 -21.44 56.10
N LYS A 3 -54.21 -20.58 56.76
CA LYS A 3 -53.45 -19.51 56.08
C LYS A 3 -52.47 -18.80 57.02
N TYR A 4 -51.35 -18.44 56.40
CA TYR A 4 -50.05 -18.14 56.95
C TYR A 4 -49.90 -16.70 57.43
N ARG A 5 -48.99 -16.54 58.40
CA ARG A 5 -48.27 -15.31 58.74
C ARG A 5 -47.47 -14.80 57.53
N PHE A 6 -47.44 -13.50 57.29
CA PHE A 6 -46.42 -12.86 56.46
C PHE A 6 -45.64 -11.86 57.33
N CYS A 7 -44.37 -12.21 57.58
CA CYS A 7 -43.38 -11.38 58.25
C CYS A 7 -42.68 -10.57 57.15
N GLY A 8 -42.72 -9.23 57.24
CA GLY A 8 -41.97 -8.37 56.33
C GLY A 8 -40.49 -8.41 56.66
N ALA A 9 -39.69 -9.05 55.82
CA ALA A 9 -38.23 -8.98 55.87
C ALA A 9 -37.76 -7.77 55.05
N ILE A 10 -37.09 -6.82 55.72
CA ILE A 10 -36.38 -5.71 55.09
C ILE A 10 -35.10 -6.27 54.47
N LEU A 11 -35.03 -6.25 53.14
CA LEU A 11 -33.85 -6.65 52.37
C LEU A 11 -32.88 -5.47 52.31
N ALA A 12 -31.81 -5.50 53.12
CA ALA A 12 -30.71 -4.54 53.03
C ALA A 12 -29.82 -4.90 51.83
N ILE A 13 -29.87 -4.07 50.78
CA ILE A 13 -28.97 -4.15 49.64
C ILE A 13 -27.61 -3.58 50.07
N PHE A 14 -26.64 -4.46 50.29
CA PHE A 14 -25.23 -4.06 50.42
C PHE A 14 -24.70 -3.74 49.01
N VAL A 15 -24.58 -2.46 48.70
CA VAL A 15 -23.79 -1.98 47.55
C VAL A 15 -22.33 -2.05 47.94
N SER A 16 -21.66 -3.13 47.57
CA SER A 16 -20.21 -3.25 47.68
C SER A 16 -19.55 -2.35 46.63
N PHE A 17 -19.14 -1.14 47.03
CA PHE A 17 -18.20 -0.34 46.27
C PHE A 17 -16.82 -1.00 46.37
N SER A 18 -16.49 -1.86 45.41
CA SER A 18 -15.11 -2.29 45.20
C SER A 18 -14.33 -1.16 44.53
N SER A 19 -13.84 -0.21 45.32
CA SER A 19 -12.74 0.66 44.89
C SER A 19 -11.49 -0.21 44.81
N SER A 20 -11.19 -0.76 43.63
CA SER A 20 -9.84 -1.27 43.36
C SER A 20 -8.89 -0.09 43.46
N ALA A 21 -8.08 -0.08 44.52
CA ALA A 21 -6.95 0.82 44.64
C ALA A 21 -5.97 0.50 43.49
N GLN A 22 -5.99 1.32 42.44
CA GLN A 22 -4.91 1.35 41.46
C GLN A 22 -3.65 1.78 42.20
N THR A 23 -2.59 0.97 42.13
CA THR A 23 -1.23 1.44 42.44
C THR A 23 -0.98 2.66 41.56
N GLY A 24 -0.67 3.82 42.16
CA GLY A 24 -0.66 5.14 41.49
C GLY A 24 0.26 5.28 40.27
N ASP A 25 1.06 4.24 39.99
CA ASP A 25 2.03 4.17 38.90
C ASP A 25 1.59 3.24 37.74
N ARG A 26 0.38 2.66 37.78
CA ARG A 26 -0.13 1.79 36.70
C ARG A 26 -1.62 1.97 36.43
N VAL A 27 -1.98 2.19 35.16
CA VAL A 27 -3.37 2.23 34.68
C VAL A 27 -3.55 1.17 33.59
N GLU A 28 -4.33 0.13 33.86
CA GLU A 28 -4.59 -0.92 32.87
C GLU A 28 -5.72 -0.53 31.91
N LEU A 29 -5.49 -0.61 30.60
CA LEU A 29 -6.54 -0.42 29.60
C LEU A 29 -7.41 -1.68 29.51
N GLY A 30 -6.77 -2.84 29.40
CA GLY A 30 -7.43 -4.15 29.31
C GLY A 30 -6.47 -5.25 28.86
N SER A 31 -7.00 -6.43 28.59
CA SER A 31 -6.21 -7.61 28.20
C SER A 31 -6.54 -8.06 26.78
N LEU A 32 -5.50 -8.43 26.03
CA LEU A 32 -5.58 -9.08 24.73
C LEU A 32 -5.98 -10.55 24.88
N ALA A 33 -6.50 -11.14 23.80
CA ALA A 33 -6.86 -12.56 23.76
C ALA A 33 -5.66 -13.50 23.99
N SER A 34 -4.43 -13.00 23.80
CA SER A 34 -3.17 -13.69 24.11
C SER A 34 -2.87 -13.82 25.61
N GLY A 35 -3.61 -13.11 26.45
CA GLY A 35 -3.33 -12.95 27.88
C GLY A 35 -2.37 -11.79 28.21
N ALA A 36 -1.86 -11.06 27.20
CA ALA A 36 -1.07 -9.85 27.43
C ALA A 36 -1.97 -8.70 27.92
N THR A 37 -1.47 -7.90 28.85
CA THR A 37 -2.17 -6.71 29.38
C THR A 37 -1.61 -5.46 28.73
N VAL A 38 -2.51 -4.60 28.23
CA VAL A 38 -2.18 -3.25 27.78
C VAL A 38 -2.33 -2.29 28.95
N SER A 39 -1.26 -1.58 29.28
CA SER A 39 -1.17 -0.73 30.46
C SER A 39 -0.40 0.55 30.20
N PHE A 40 -0.69 1.57 31.00
CA PHE A 40 0.08 2.79 31.10
C PHE A 40 0.87 2.72 32.39
N VAL A 41 2.17 2.98 32.32
CA VAL A 41 3.10 2.86 33.45
C VAL A 41 3.79 4.18 33.67
N ARG A 42 3.75 4.68 34.90
CA ARG A 42 4.41 5.92 35.31
C ARG A 42 5.87 5.63 35.62
N ASP A 43 6.77 6.40 35.03
CA ASP A 43 8.20 6.35 35.35
C ASP A 43 8.54 7.15 36.62
N ALA A 44 9.79 7.03 37.07
CA ALA A 44 10.28 7.78 38.23
C ALA A 44 10.28 9.31 38.03
N GLY A 45 10.23 9.78 36.78
CA GLY A 45 10.07 11.19 36.41
C GLY A 45 8.62 11.66 36.40
N GLY A 46 7.67 10.80 36.75
CA GLY A 46 6.24 11.10 36.81
C GLY A 46 5.53 11.05 35.45
N LYS A 47 6.22 10.71 34.37
CA LYS A 47 5.66 10.63 33.01
C LYS A 47 5.15 9.23 32.73
N TRP A 48 4.11 9.12 31.90
CA TRP A 48 3.50 7.83 31.56
C TRP A 48 3.94 7.31 30.20
N GLY A 49 4.36 6.05 30.14
CA GLY A 49 4.54 5.28 28.93
C GLY A 49 3.42 4.27 28.70
N VAL A 50 3.47 3.56 27.58
CA VAL A 50 2.60 2.41 27.25
C VAL A 50 3.42 1.13 27.34
N GLU A 51 2.85 0.09 27.96
CA GLU A 51 3.42 -1.25 28.05
C GLU A 51 2.35 -2.29 27.65
N ILE A 52 2.74 -3.21 26.77
CA ILE A 52 2.00 -4.43 26.47
C ILE A 52 2.89 -5.59 26.92
N ASN A 53 2.44 -6.34 27.93
CA ASN A 53 3.27 -7.37 28.55
C ASN A 53 2.43 -8.55 29.05
N GLY A 54 3.05 -9.73 29.13
CA GLY A 54 2.42 -10.99 29.53
C GLY A 54 1.93 -11.83 28.35
N GLY A 55 1.39 -13.01 28.65
CA GLY A 55 0.92 -13.94 27.63
C GLY A 55 2.03 -14.46 26.72
N LYS A 56 1.69 -14.68 25.44
CA LYS A 56 2.60 -15.14 24.37
C LYS A 56 3.07 -14.02 23.43
N ASP A 57 2.56 -12.80 23.60
CA ASP A 57 2.99 -11.68 22.78
C ASP A 57 4.42 -11.26 23.16
N PRO A 58 5.25 -10.83 22.19
CA PRO A 58 6.40 -10.00 22.49
C PRO A 58 6.05 -8.88 23.45
N ARG A 59 6.91 -8.65 24.45
CA ARG A 59 6.78 -7.44 25.26
C ARG A 59 7.00 -6.23 24.36
N ILE A 60 6.10 -5.27 24.45
CA ILE A 60 6.15 -4.01 23.71
C ILE A 60 6.15 -2.87 24.72
N LEU A 61 7.06 -1.94 24.51
CA LEU A 61 7.23 -0.77 25.35
C LEU A 61 7.24 0.49 24.50
N GLN A 62 6.63 1.55 25.01
CA GLN A 62 6.82 2.90 24.51
C GLN A 62 6.86 3.86 25.69
N PRO A 63 8.05 4.18 26.24
CA PRO A 63 8.17 5.10 27.38
C PRO A 63 7.87 6.55 27.00
N LYS A 64 8.02 6.91 25.73
CA LYS A 64 7.83 8.28 25.23
C LYS A 64 6.87 8.30 24.02
N PRO A 65 5.57 7.99 24.24
CA PRO A 65 4.59 7.86 23.17
C PRO A 65 4.27 9.16 22.43
N ALA A 66 4.43 10.32 23.05
CA ALA A 66 4.24 11.60 22.37
C ALA A 66 5.52 11.95 21.61
N GLN A 67 5.52 11.70 20.30
CA GLN A 67 6.67 11.90 19.41
C GLN A 67 6.33 12.84 18.26
N VAL A 68 7.23 13.80 18.02
CA VAL A 68 7.17 14.78 16.93
C VAL A 68 8.56 14.89 16.31
N GLU A 69 8.66 14.86 14.99
CA GLU A 69 9.88 15.27 14.28
C GLU A 69 9.71 16.71 13.81
N VAL A 70 10.68 17.56 14.11
CA VAL A 70 10.72 18.97 13.71
C VAL A 70 11.83 19.15 12.68
N PHE A 71 11.45 19.69 11.52
CA PHE A 71 12.36 20.10 10.46
C PHE A 71 12.46 21.63 10.44
N ARG A 72 13.68 22.16 10.56
CA ARG A 72 13.97 23.58 10.28
C ARG A 72 14.77 23.73 8.99
N THR A 73 15.84 22.96 8.85
CA THR A 73 16.67 22.84 7.62
C THR A 73 17.08 21.38 7.43
N GLU A 74 17.74 21.04 6.32
CA GLU A 74 18.21 19.66 6.07
C GLU A 74 19.26 19.20 7.10
N GLU A 75 19.98 20.14 7.70
CA GLU A 75 20.97 19.92 8.77
C GLU A 75 20.36 19.97 10.17
N ASP A 76 19.12 20.50 10.33
CA ASP A 76 18.43 20.62 11.61
C ASP A 76 17.07 19.88 11.58
N ILE A 77 17.16 18.57 11.72
CA ILE A 77 16.02 17.66 11.91
C ILE A 77 16.12 17.03 13.28
N ARG A 78 15.09 17.23 14.12
CA ARG A 78 15.09 16.76 15.51
C ARG A 78 13.87 15.92 15.82
N THR A 79 14.09 14.75 16.40
CA THR A 79 13.03 13.96 17.03
C THR A 79 12.89 14.39 18.48
N LEU A 80 11.71 14.88 18.84
CA LEU A 80 11.33 15.29 20.18
C LEU A 80 10.32 14.28 20.72
N ALA A 81 10.55 13.78 21.94
CA ALA A 81 9.72 12.73 22.52
C ALA A 81 9.58 12.87 24.04
N THR A 82 8.38 12.63 24.56
CA THR A 82 8.08 12.60 26.00
C THR A 82 7.02 11.55 26.34
N GLY A 83 7.00 11.13 27.61
CA GLY A 83 5.85 10.42 28.19
C GLY A 83 4.67 11.36 28.42
N TYR A 84 3.49 10.78 28.62
CA TYR A 84 2.29 11.56 28.93
C TYR A 84 2.38 12.18 30.32
N ASP A 85 1.84 13.39 30.44
CA ASP A 85 1.63 14.11 31.69
C ASP A 85 0.43 13.55 32.46
N VAL A 86 -0.62 13.22 31.73
CA VAL A 86 -1.91 12.81 32.27
C VAL A 86 -2.38 11.54 31.56
N VAL A 87 -2.89 10.59 32.34
CA VAL A 87 -3.54 9.37 31.88
C VAL A 87 -4.83 9.19 32.68
N GLU A 88 -5.97 9.22 32.00
CA GLU A 88 -7.29 9.14 32.59
C GLU A 88 -8.06 7.97 31.96
N LYS A 89 -8.44 6.98 32.77
CA LYS A 89 -9.27 5.85 32.32
C LYS A 89 -10.75 6.17 32.54
N SER A 90 -11.56 5.98 31.50
CA SER A 90 -13.01 6.02 31.57
C SER A 90 -13.60 4.81 30.83
N GLY A 91 -14.08 3.83 31.59
CA GLY A 91 -14.57 2.56 31.04
C GLY A 91 -13.50 1.80 30.26
N ALA A 92 -13.77 1.53 28.98
CA ALA A 92 -12.89 0.80 28.06
C ALA A 92 -11.92 1.72 27.26
N VAL A 93 -11.80 2.99 27.68
CA VAL A 93 -10.99 4.00 27.00
C VAL A 93 -10.01 4.62 27.99
N VAL A 94 -8.81 4.92 27.51
CA VAL A 94 -7.84 5.77 28.21
C VAL A 94 -7.57 7.01 27.37
N GLU A 95 -7.73 8.19 27.96
CA GLU A 95 -7.25 9.45 27.39
C GLU A 95 -5.90 9.79 27.99
N ALA A 96 -4.92 10.09 27.14
CA ALA A 96 -3.57 10.44 27.55
C ALA A 96 -3.13 11.74 26.88
N ARG A 97 -2.42 12.59 27.61
CA ARG A 97 -2.04 13.94 27.15
C ARG A 97 -0.58 14.23 27.44
N ALA A 98 0.10 14.90 26.51
CA ALA A 98 1.48 15.34 26.67
C ALA A 98 1.72 16.69 26.00
N GLU A 99 2.68 17.45 26.52
CA GLU A 99 3.23 18.62 25.83
C GLU A 99 4.68 18.36 25.37
N VAL A 100 4.93 18.53 24.08
CA VAL A 100 6.27 18.44 23.48
C VAL A 100 6.75 19.85 23.13
N SER A 101 7.72 20.36 23.87
CA SER A 101 8.32 21.68 23.61
C SER A 101 9.41 21.60 22.54
N ALA A 102 9.39 22.51 21.56
CA ALA A 102 10.36 22.53 20.45
C ALA A 102 11.35 23.72 20.49
N GLY A 103 11.32 24.51 21.56
CA GLY A 103 11.98 25.82 21.63
C GLY A 103 11.12 26.90 20.99
N ASP A 104 11.60 28.16 20.99
CA ASP A 104 11.00 29.29 20.25
C ASP A 104 9.50 29.56 20.55
N SER A 105 9.07 29.30 21.78
CA SER A 105 7.66 29.39 22.19
C SER A 105 6.69 28.45 21.45
N VAL A 106 7.22 27.40 20.78
CA VAL A 106 6.41 26.36 20.13
C VAL A 106 6.19 25.16 21.05
N VAL A 107 4.91 24.79 21.20
CA VAL A 107 4.49 23.60 21.95
C VAL A 107 3.52 22.78 21.10
N PHE A 108 3.80 21.48 20.98
CA PHE A 108 2.88 20.50 20.41
C PHE A 108 2.10 19.82 21.53
N ARG A 109 0.79 19.98 21.55
CA ARG A 109 -0.11 19.33 22.51
C ARG A 109 -0.65 18.05 21.92
N VAL A 110 -0.15 16.93 22.40
CA VAL A 110 -0.56 15.59 21.96
C VAL A 110 -1.69 15.11 22.86
N LYS A 111 -2.81 14.72 22.25
CA LYS A 111 -3.89 13.99 22.91
C LYS A 111 -4.11 12.67 22.20
N ASP A 112 -3.97 11.58 22.96
CA ASP A 112 -4.22 10.24 22.46
C ASP A 112 -5.43 9.63 23.18
N ARG A 113 -6.32 9.04 22.40
CA ARG A 113 -7.44 8.24 22.88
C ARG A 113 -7.20 6.79 22.54
N TRP A 114 -6.87 5.99 23.55
CA TRP A 114 -6.60 4.57 23.44
C TRP A 114 -7.84 3.75 23.76
N SER A 115 -8.11 2.75 22.93
CA SER A 115 -9.21 1.80 23.15
C SER A 115 -8.79 0.39 22.76
N LEU A 116 -9.41 -0.60 23.40
CA LEU A 116 -9.16 -2.01 23.14
C LEU A 116 -10.47 -2.70 22.76
N SER A 117 -10.49 -3.37 21.60
CA SER A 117 -11.63 -4.17 21.15
C SER A 117 -11.14 -5.54 20.68
N GLY A 118 -11.39 -6.56 21.51
CA GLY A 118 -10.90 -7.92 21.28
C GLY A 118 -9.37 -7.93 21.14
N ALA A 119 -8.88 -8.24 19.95
CA ALA A 119 -7.46 -8.31 19.63
C ALA A 119 -6.88 -7.02 19.03
N VAL A 120 -7.67 -5.93 18.97
CA VAL A 120 -7.30 -4.69 18.29
C VAL A 120 -7.15 -3.55 19.29
N LEU A 121 -5.92 -3.06 19.45
CA LEU A 121 -5.60 -1.82 20.16
C LEU A 121 -5.66 -0.66 19.17
N SER A 122 -6.45 0.37 19.48
CA SER A 122 -6.57 1.56 18.63
C SER A 122 -6.09 2.79 19.36
N VAL A 123 -5.41 3.69 18.65
CA VAL A 123 -5.05 5.02 19.14
C VAL A 123 -5.51 6.06 18.13
N ALA A 124 -6.40 6.94 18.56
CA ALA A 124 -6.74 8.16 17.84
C ALA A 124 -5.91 9.31 18.44
N ARG A 125 -5.08 9.95 17.62
CA ARG A 125 -4.21 11.06 18.03
C ARG A 125 -4.72 12.37 17.45
N THR A 126 -4.71 13.40 18.29
CA THR A 126 -4.67 14.79 17.84
C THR A 126 -3.39 15.47 18.29
N VAL A 127 -2.85 16.36 17.46
CA VAL A 127 -1.72 17.21 17.83
C VAL A 127 -2.04 18.65 17.47
N ASP A 128 -2.16 19.51 18.46
CA ASP A 128 -2.40 20.94 18.27
C ASP A 128 -1.09 21.73 18.42
N VAL A 129 -0.84 22.65 17.50
CA VAL A 129 0.34 23.53 17.54
C VAL A 129 -0.01 24.84 18.26
N THR A 130 0.77 25.18 19.29
CA THR A 130 0.80 26.52 19.90
C THR A 130 2.08 27.22 19.49
N GLY A 131 1.99 28.49 19.08
CA GLY A 131 3.14 29.25 18.56
C GLY A 131 3.34 29.07 17.05
N ASN A 132 4.37 29.73 16.51
CA ASN A 132 4.71 29.69 15.09
C ASN A 132 6.23 29.59 14.94
N ALA A 133 6.71 28.76 14.00
CA ALA A 133 8.11 28.70 13.62
C ALA A 133 8.27 28.34 12.15
N SER A 134 9.44 28.65 11.58
CA SER A 134 9.79 28.20 10.24
C SER A 134 9.96 26.68 10.19
N GLY A 135 9.74 26.10 9.01
CA GLY A 135 9.90 24.68 8.77
C GLY A 135 8.60 23.91 8.98
N GLY A 136 8.71 22.65 9.39
CA GLY A 136 7.55 21.77 9.48
C GLY A 136 7.71 20.68 10.53
N PHE A 137 6.61 20.00 10.83
CA PHE A 137 6.58 18.89 11.76
C PHE A 137 5.78 17.70 11.22
N ASN A 138 6.13 16.51 11.70
CA ASN A 138 5.31 15.31 11.63
C ASN A 138 5.12 14.76 13.05
N SER A 139 4.10 13.93 13.27
CA SER A 139 3.94 13.19 14.52
C SER A 139 3.85 11.71 14.26
N SER A 140 4.23 10.89 15.24
CA SER A 140 4.30 9.44 15.05
C SER A 140 3.77 8.63 16.22
N VAL A 141 3.12 7.50 15.91
CA VAL A 141 2.79 6.46 16.87
C VAL A 141 3.77 5.32 16.63
N VAL A 142 4.61 5.02 17.62
CA VAL A 142 5.67 4.01 17.51
C VAL A 142 5.58 3.05 18.68
N LEU A 143 5.68 1.76 18.41
CA LEU A 143 5.78 0.69 19.39
C LEU A 143 7.16 0.05 19.28
N THR A 144 7.85 -0.10 20.41
CA THR A 144 9.20 -0.70 20.45
C THR A 144 9.10 -2.12 20.99
N LEU A 145 9.64 -3.08 20.25
CA LEU A 145 9.69 -4.48 20.67
C LEU A 145 10.74 -4.70 21.76
N ASP A 146 10.63 -5.81 22.47
CA ASP A 146 11.66 -6.25 23.41
C ASP A 146 13.02 -6.46 22.72
N ARG A 147 14.12 -6.13 23.42
CA ARG A 147 15.49 -6.27 22.90
C ARG A 147 15.88 -7.71 22.56
N SER A 148 15.18 -8.69 23.11
CA SER A 148 15.42 -10.10 22.80
C SER A 148 15.05 -10.50 21.36
N ILE A 149 14.30 -9.65 20.63
CA ILE A 149 13.88 -9.94 19.26
C ILE A 149 14.83 -9.29 18.26
N ASN A 150 15.47 -10.10 17.43
CA ASN A 150 16.37 -9.61 16.38
C ASN A 150 15.63 -9.42 15.06
N TRP A 151 16.16 -8.54 14.20
CA TRP A 151 15.60 -8.27 12.86
C TRP A 151 15.45 -9.55 12.02
N THR A 152 16.40 -10.48 12.15
CA THR A 152 16.40 -11.76 11.42
C THR A 152 15.33 -12.74 11.91
N ASP A 153 14.75 -12.50 13.10
CA ASP A 153 13.75 -13.39 13.72
C ASP A 153 12.31 -12.99 13.35
N VAL A 154 12.15 -11.93 12.54
CA VAL A 154 10.86 -11.33 12.22
C VAL A 154 10.60 -11.36 10.72
N ASN A 155 9.47 -11.93 10.32
CA ASN A 155 8.99 -11.82 8.95
C ASN A 155 8.08 -10.60 8.82
N CYS A 156 8.42 -9.69 7.91
CA CYS A 156 7.64 -8.50 7.63
C CYS A 156 6.67 -8.72 6.47
N PHE A 157 5.50 -8.11 6.54
CA PHE A 157 4.49 -8.13 5.48
C PHE A 157 3.94 -6.73 5.21
N ALA A 158 3.91 -6.34 3.93
CA ALA A 158 3.23 -5.15 3.43
C ALA A 158 2.55 -5.50 2.08
N PRO A 159 1.22 -5.35 1.96
CA PRO A 159 0.46 -5.67 0.76
C PRO A 159 1.07 -5.13 -0.55
N GLY A 160 1.37 -6.04 -1.49
CA GLY A 160 1.90 -5.69 -2.80
C GLY A 160 3.39 -5.27 -2.82
N ALA A 161 4.04 -5.20 -1.66
CA ALA A 161 5.41 -4.69 -1.54
C ALA A 161 6.39 -5.64 -0.84
N LEU A 162 5.95 -6.39 0.17
CA LEU A 162 6.83 -7.20 1.03
C LEU A 162 6.11 -8.46 1.53
N TYR A 163 6.70 -9.63 1.30
CA TYR A 163 6.15 -10.95 1.67
C TYR A 163 7.22 -11.81 2.37
N GLY A 164 7.85 -11.27 3.41
CA GLY A 164 8.90 -11.94 4.17
C GLY A 164 10.25 -11.85 3.44
N ASP A 165 10.68 -12.96 2.85
CA ASP A 165 12.01 -13.10 2.23
C ASP A 165 12.20 -12.14 1.04
N PRO A 166 13.18 -11.21 1.09
CA PRO A 166 13.45 -10.26 0.03
C PRO A 166 14.31 -10.82 -1.11
N THR A 167 14.77 -12.08 -1.06
CA THR A 167 15.77 -12.65 -1.98
C THR A 167 15.44 -12.47 -3.47
N PHE A 168 14.16 -12.59 -3.83
CA PHE A 168 13.70 -12.44 -5.23
C PHE A 168 13.10 -11.07 -5.54
N ASN A 169 13.14 -10.16 -4.57
CA ASN A 169 12.72 -8.78 -4.77
C ASN A 169 13.89 -8.01 -5.36
N GLY A 170 13.61 -7.15 -6.36
CA GLY A 170 14.63 -6.25 -6.89
C GLY A 170 15.26 -5.42 -5.77
N ASP A 171 16.58 -5.23 -5.84
CA ASP A 171 17.38 -4.53 -4.82
C ASP A 171 16.76 -3.21 -4.34
N ARG A 172 16.22 -2.42 -5.28
CA ARG A 172 15.64 -1.09 -5.09
C ARG A 172 14.13 -1.06 -4.93
N SER A 173 13.47 -2.21 -4.88
CA SER A 173 12.05 -2.29 -4.60
C SER A 173 11.77 -1.91 -3.14
N PRO A 174 10.55 -1.43 -2.79
CA PRO A 174 10.23 -1.08 -1.41
C PRO A 174 10.48 -2.22 -0.41
N GLY A 175 10.11 -3.46 -0.74
CA GLY A 175 10.44 -4.67 0.04
C GLY A 175 11.73 -5.38 -0.38
N GLY A 176 12.62 -4.68 -1.08
CA GLY A 176 13.84 -5.23 -1.66
C GLY A 176 14.97 -5.50 -0.67
N THR A 177 16.01 -6.17 -1.17
CA THR A 177 17.19 -6.55 -0.36
C THR A 177 17.93 -5.35 0.23
N ALA A 178 17.95 -4.18 -0.41
CA ALA A 178 18.63 -3.00 0.13
C ALA A 178 17.95 -2.45 1.39
N ASN A 179 16.62 -2.41 1.43
CA ASN A 179 15.87 -1.98 2.62
C ASN A 179 15.95 -3.02 3.73
N TYR A 180 15.94 -4.31 3.38
CA TYR A 180 16.14 -5.39 4.34
C TYR A 180 17.52 -5.33 5.00
N ALA A 181 18.58 -5.19 4.20
CA ALA A 181 19.95 -5.07 4.70
C ALA A 181 20.14 -3.84 5.59
N ALA A 182 19.46 -2.74 5.26
CA ALA A 182 19.45 -1.53 6.07
C ALA A 182 18.48 -1.58 7.26
N ARG A 183 17.83 -2.73 7.52
CA ARG A 183 16.87 -2.97 8.60
C ARG A 183 15.80 -1.89 8.70
N HIS A 184 15.27 -1.45 7.56
CA HIS A 184 14.41 -0.28 7.52
C HIS A 184 13.39 -0.36 6.39
N PHE A 185 12.19 -0.80 6.73
CA PHE A 185 11.02 -0.70 5.87
C PHE A 185 10.18 0.48 6.36
N LEU A 186 9.99 1.48 5.49
CA LEU A 186 9.07 2.58 5.74
C LEU A 186 8.45 3.00 4.42
N MET A 187 7.15 2.77 4.30
CA MET A 187 6.40 2.91 3.05
C MET A 187 5.25 3.88 3.26
N ARG A 188 5.01 4.75 2.28
CA ARG A 188 3.78 5.54 2.29
C ARG A 188 2.58 4.61 2.16
N GLU A 189 1.50 4.99 2.82
CA GLU A 189 0.29 4.17 2.85
C GLU A 189 -0.42 4.07 1.49
N ASP A 190 -0.21 5.07 0.62
CA ASP A 190 -0.83 5.20 -0.70
C ASP A 190 -0.08 4.49 -1.84
N ILE A 191 1.09 3.89 -1.56
CA ILE A 191 1.79 2.99 -2.50
C ILE A 191 1.46 1.51 -2.24
N LEU A 192 0.72 1.22 -1.17
CA LEU A 192 0.35 -0.13 -0.77
C LEU A 192 -1.07 -0.44 -1.21
N SER A 193 -1.36 -1.73 -1.44
CA SER A 193 -2.73 -2.16 -1.76
C SER A 193 -3.72 -1.99 -0.58
N ALA A 194 -3.19 -1.86 0.64
CA ALA A 194 -3.89 -1.42 1.83
C ALA A 194 -2.86 -0.75 2.76
N PRO A 195 -3.24 0.24 3.60
CA PRO A 195 -2.34 0.97 4.51
C PRO A 195 -1.92 0.11 5.72
N LEU A 196 -1.35 -1.06 5.45
CA LEU A 196 -1.11 -2.17 6.38
C LEU A 196 0.37 -2.57 6.40
N PHE A 197 0.94 -2.72 7.60
CA PHE A 197 2.24 -3.37 7.83
C PHE A 197 2.10 -4.41 8.92
N ALA A 198 2.79 -5.54 8.83
CA ALA A 198 2.72 -6.57 9.86
C ALA A 198 4.06 -7.25 10.12
N LEU A 199 4.22 -7.70 11.37
CA LEU A 199 5.34 -8.48 11.88
C LEU A 199 4.82 -9.85 12.31
N SER A 200 5.49 -10.91 11.87
CA SER A 200 5.29 -12.29 12.34
C SER A 200 6.50 -12.74 13.13
N PHE A 201 6.23 -13.36 14.28
CA PHE A 201 7.25 -13.88 15.19
C PHE A 201 7.29 -15.41 15.13
N SER A 202 8.47 -15.98 15.44
CA SER A 202 8.70 -17.43 15.41
C SER A 202 7.83 -18.23 16.40
N ASN A 203 7.36 -17.58 17.47
CA ASN A 203 6.47 -18.18 18.45
C ASN A 203 4.98 -18.22 18.02
N GLY A 204 4.66 -17.78 16.79
CA GLY A 204 3.31 -17.74 16.25
C GLY A 204 2.49 -16.51 16.67
N ALA A 205 3.08 -15.57 17.41
CA ALA A 205 2.49 -14.25 17.61
C ALA A 205 2.62 -13.38 16.36
N SER A 206 1.76 -12.37 16.24
CA SER A 206 1.87 -11.36 15.18
C SER A 206 1.35 -10.00 15.63
N VAL A 207 1.87 -8.93 15.04
CA VAL A 207 1.34 -7.57 15.19
C VAL A 207 1.14 -6.97 13.82
N SER A 208 -0.09 -6.54 13.51
CA SER A 208 -0.45 -5.86 12.27
C SER A 208 -0.91 -4.44 12.55
N MET A 209 -0.33 -3.46 11.90
CA MET A 209 -0.64 -2.04 12.03
C MET A 209 -1.37 -1.53 10.78
N LEU A 210 -2.46 -0.78 10.96
CA LEU A 210 -3.32 -0.27 9.89
C LEU A 210 -3.77 1.16 10.19
N ASN A 211 -3.76 2.04 9.17
CA ASN A 211 -4.59 3.26 9.20
C ASN A 211 -6.03 2.91 8.76
N PRO A 212 -7.04 3.02 9.64
CA PRO A 212 -8.42 2.60 9.32
C PRO A 212 -9.18 3.59 8.45
N SER A 213 -8.65 4.80 8.22
CA SER A 213 -9.31 5.84 7.42
C SER A 213 -8.28 6.61 6.59
N PRO A 214 -7.57 5.91 5.66
CA PRO A 214 -6.59 6.55 4.80
C PRO A 214 -7.27 7.57 3.87
N ARG A 215 -6.55 8.64 3.56
CA ARG A 215 -7.05 9.76 2.76
C ARG A 215 -6.29 9.92 1.45
N GLY A 216 -4.96 9.99 1.52
CA GLY A 216 -4.09 10.03 0.35
C GLY A 216 -3.95 11.42 -0.31
N ASP A 217 -4.56 12.48 0.22
CA ASP A 217 -4.49 13.80 -0.41
C ASP A 217 -3.03 14.29 -0.49
N SER A 218 -2.68 14.80 -1.67
CA SER A 218 -1.34 15.32 -1.95
C SER A 218 -1.43 16.51 -2.92
N THR A 219 -0.29 17.02 -3.37
CA THR A 219 -0.18 18.16 -4.28
C THR A 219 0.52 17.75 -5.58
N VAL A 220 0.26 18.47 -6.68
CA VAL A 220 0.95 18.23 -7.96
C VAL A 220 2.48 18.35 -7.81
N ALA A 221 2.94 19.28 -6.97
CA ALA A 221 4.36 19.44 -6.67
C ALA A 221 4.94 18.19 -5.98
N GLU A 222 4.18 17.61 -5.05
CA GLU A 222 4.56 16.38 -4.35
C GLU A 222 4.58 15.17 -5.28
N THR A 223 3.55 14.99 -6.13
CA THR A 223 3.50 13.91 -7.12
C THR A 223 4.64 14.00 -8.14
N ARG A 224 5.04 15.22 -8.53
CA ARG A 224 6.20 15.47 -9.40
C ARG A 224 7.53 15.34 -8.67
N LEU A 225 7.52 15.12 -7.35
CA LEU A 225 8.68 15.02 -6.47
C LEU A 225 9.65 16.19 -6.67
N VAL A 226 9.12 17.42 -6.72
CA VAL A 226 9.92 18.64 -7.02
C VAL A 226 11.01 18.93 -5.99
N SER A 227 10.86 18.42 -4.77
CA SER A 227 11.85 18.51 -3.69
C SER A 227 11.84 17.25 -2.82
N PRO A 228 13.02 16.79 -2.31
CA PRO A 228 13.10 15.72 -1.31
C PRO A 228 12.37 16.07 -0.01
N VAL A 229 12.43 17.33 0.43
CA VAL A 229 11.72 17.80 1.63
C VAL A 229 10.64 18.80 1.24
N MET A 230 9.42 18.61 1.75
CA MET A 230 8.29 19.51 1.50
C MET A 230 7.46 19.73 2.76
N VAL A 231 7.02 20.97 2.95
CA VAL A 231 6.11 21.38 4.02
C VAL A 231 4.81 21.86 3.38
N ASP A 232 3.69 21.18 3.64
CA ASP A 232 2.37 21.57 3.11
C ASP A 232 1.26 20.94 3.97
N ALA A 233 0.32 21.77 4.44
CA ALA A 233 -0.80 21.30 5.27
C ALA A 233 -1.77 20.35 4.52
N ARG A 234 -1.73 20.35 3.17
CA ARG A 234 -2.60 19.51 2.34
C ARG A 234 -2.17 18.05 2.27
N PHE A 235 -1.00 17.68 2.78
CA PHE A 235 -0.60 16.28 2.83
C PHE A 235 -1.49 15.49 3.80
N GLN A 236 -2.21 14.50 3.31
CA GLN A 236 -3.13 13.68 4.11
C GLN A 236 -2.85 12.18 3.90
N PHE A 237 -1.57 11.82 3.90
CA PHE A 237 -1.10 10.44 3.84
C PHE A 237 -0.06 10.18 4.92
N GLY A 238 -0.11 8.98 5.47
CA GLY A 238 0.88 8.47 6.42
C GLY A 238 1.96 7.62 5.78
N ALA A 239 2.93 7.23 6.61
CA ALA A 239 3.89 6.19 6.28
C ALA A 239 4.01 5.21 7.44
N LEU A 240 4.04 3.93 7.12
CA LEU A 240 4.08 2.82 8.06
C LEU A 240 5.22 1.87 7.74
N GLY A 241 5.75 1.25 8.79
CA GLY A 241 6.69 0.17 8.63
C GLY A 241 7.40 -0.19 9.91
N ALA A 242 8.52 -0.88 9.77
CA ALA A 242 9.38 -1.26 10.86
C ALA A 242 10.85 -1.00 10.55
N TRP A 243 11.60 -0.59 11.56
CA TRP A 243 13.02 -0.29 11.43
C TRP A 243 13.78 -0.68 12.69
N GLN A 244 15.08 -0.87 12.53
CA GLN A 244 16.01 -1.11 13.62
C GLN A 244 17.30 -0.33 13.34
N THR A 245 17.58 0.70 14.14
CA THR A 245 18.89 1.35 14.16
C THR A 245 19.86 0.56 15.03
N ASP A 246 21.16 0.72 14.81
CA ASP A 246 22.19 0.03 15.59
C ASP A 246 21.97 0.21 17.10
N ASP A 247 22.11 -0.89 17.85
CA ASP A 247 21.91 -0.98 19.31
C ASP A 247 20.51 -0.60 19.84
N ARG A 248 19.51 -0.51 18.95
CA ARG A 248 18.11 -0.26 19.33
C ARG A 248 17.22 -1.49 19.04
N PRO A 249 16.14 -1.68 19.82
CA PRO A 249 15.15 -2.70 19.49
C PRO A 249 14.43 -2.34 18.18
N ILE A 250 13.75 -3.32 17.60
CA ILE A 250 12.88 -3.08 16.44
C ILE A 250 11.74 -2.15 16.85
N GLU A 251 11.49 -1.14 16.02
CA GLU A 251 10.37 -0.22 16.15
C GLU A 251 9.37 -0.50 15.02
N LEU A 252 8.09 -0.55 15.37
CA LEU A 252 6.95 -0.62 14.45
C LEU A 252 6.18 0.69 14.60
N GLY A 253 6.00 1.46 13.53
CA GLY A 253 5.36 2.75 13.69
C GLY A 253 4.81 3.40 12.44
N PHE A 254 3.95 4.38 12.70
CA PHE A 254 3.23 5.18 11.73
C PHE A 254 3.58 6.66 11.91
N TYR A 255 3.93 7.34 10.83
CA TYR A 255 4.25 8.77 10.77
C TYR A 255 3.18 9.53 9.98
N TRP A 256 2.86 10.74 10.42
CA TRP A 256 1.90 11.63 9.79
C TRP A 256 2.36 13.10 9.77
N PRO A 257 2.41 13.77 8.60
CA PRO A 257 2.41 13.17 7.27
C PRO A 257 3.63 12.25 7.06
N GLY A 258 3.49 11.26 6.17
CA GLY A 258 4.43 10.15 6.04
C GLY A 258 5.70 10.45 5.25
N PRO A 259 6.91 10.30 5.84
CA PRO A 259 8.15 10.28 5.09
C PRO A 259 8.35 8.92 4.40
N MET A 260 9.14 8.90 3.33
CA MET A 260 9.50 7.68 2.62
C MET A 260 11.00 7.63 2.36
N ARG A 261 11.58 6.44 2.45
CA ARG A 261 12.92 6.16 1.96
C ARG A 261 12.84 5.56 0.57
N SER A 262 13.37 6.27 -0.42
CA SER A 262 13.40 5.81 -1.81
C SER A 262 14.79 5.28 -2.15
N THR A 263 14.85 4.04 -2.61
CA THR A 263 16.08 3.39 -3.11
C THR A 263 16.11 3.28 -4.64
N GLY A 264 15.01 3.65 -5.31
CA GLY A 264 14.89 3.65 -6.77
C GLY A 264 15.40 4.94 -7.42
N GLY A 265 15.91 4.83 -8.64
CA GLY A 265 16.11 5.98 -9.51
C GLY A 265 14.74 6.58 -9.84
N GLY A 266 14.62 7.91 -9.82
CA GLY A 266 13.35 8.56 -10.18
C GLY A 266 12.86 8.19 -11.58
N PRO A 267 11.65 8.63 -12.00
CA PRO A 267 11.01 8.26 -13.26
C PRO A 267 11.84 8.45 -14.54
N ARG A 268 12.98 9.13 -14.46
CA ARG A 268 13.91 9.44 -15.55
C ARG A 268 15.26 8.72 -15.45
N GLY A 269 15.35 7.60 -14.74
CA GLY A 269 16.61 6.85 -14.62
C GLY A 269 17.70 7.62 -13.86
N GLY A 270 17.30 8.44 -12.88
CA GLY A 270 18.24 9.20 -12.04
C GLY A 270 19.23 8.31 -11.29
N ALA A 271 20.34 8.90 -10.86
CA ALA A 271 21.44 8.19 -10.19
C ALA A 271 20.95 7.30 -9.04
N ALA A 272 21.50 6.10 -8.97
CA ALA A 272 21.23 5.14 -7.91
C ALA A 272 21.65 5.74 -6.55
N GLY A 273 20.76 5.67 -5.56
CA GLY A 273 21.05 6.16 -4.21
C GLY A 273 19.84 6.04 -3.30
N THR A 274 20.11 5.83 -2.01
CA THR A 274 19.09 6.00 -0.97
C THR A 274 18.83 7.50 -0.78
N ARG A 275 17.57 7.93 -0.88
CA ARG A 275 17.17 9.30 -0.52
C ARG A 275 15.95 9.31 0.38
N TRP A 276 15.91 10.29 1.27
CA TRP A 276 14.74 10.60 2.08
C TRP A 276 13.80 11.53 1.33
N MET A 277 12.52 11.15 1.30
CA MET A 277 11.41 11.97 0.83
C MET A 277 10.60 12.35 2.07
N ARG A 278 10.89 13.52 2.64
CA ARG A 278 10.28 13.98 3.90
C ARG A 278 9.10 14.89 3.61
N ARG A 279 8.03 14.70 4.37
CA ARG A 279 6.79 15.46 4.27
C ARG A 279 6.44 15.94 5.66
N TYR A 280 6.04 17.19 5.75
CA TYR A 280 5.73 17.86 7.00
C TYR A 280 4.50 18.74 6.85
N HIS A 281 3.80 18.98 7.96
CA HIS A 281 2.85 20.09 8.07
C HIS A 281 3.56 21.32 8.63
N PRO A 282 3.10 22.54 8.31
CA PRO A 282 3.74 23.76 8.80
C PRO A 282 3.59 23.93 10.31
N ILE A 283 4.62 24.46 10.98
CA ILE A 283 4.56 24.80 12.41
C ILE A 283 3.87 26.15 12.55
N THR A 284 2.55 26.13 12.47
CA THR A 284 1.70 27.32 12.53
C THR A 284 0.56 27.08 13.49
N GLN A 285 0.28 28.08 14.33
CA GLN A 285 -0.82 27.99 15.28
C GLN A 285 -2.14 27.73 14.56
N GLY A 286 -2.90 26.74 15.07
CA GLY A 286 -4.17 26.30 14.47
C GLY A 286 -4.03 25.18 13.43
N VAL A 287 -2.81 24.79 13.06
CA VAL A 287 -2.58 23.52 12.37
C VAL A 287 -2.76 22.39 13.38
N THR A 288 -3.57 21.39 12.99
CA THR A 288 -3.88 20.24 13.83
C THR A 288 -3.68 18.95 13.05
N HIS A 289 -2.98 17.98 13.65
CA HIS A 289 -3.04 16.59 13.19
C HIS A 289 -4.26 15.90 13.77
N SER A 290 -4.92 15.04 12.98
CA SER A 290 -5.96 14.13 13.44
C SER A 290 -5.88 12.84 12.63
N TYR A 291 -5.54 11.73 13.27
CA TYR A 291 -5.46 10.42 12.63
C TYR A 291 -5.64 9.29 13.63
N GLU A 292 -5.95 8.09 13.13
CA GLU A 292 -6.07 6.88 13.92
C GLU A 292 -5.10 5.81 13.41
N VAL A 293 -4.53 5.03 14.33
CA VAL A 293 -3.74 3.84 14.02
C VAL A 293 -4.29 2.68 14.82
N ARG A 294 -4.47 1.53 14.17
CA ARG A 294 -4.92 0.29 14.82
C ARG A 294 -3.83 -0.77 14.76
N PHE A 295 -3.68 -1.51 15.85
CA PHE A 295 -2.77 -2.63 16.01
C PHE A 295 -3.56 -3.89 16.33
N ARG A 296 -3.57 -4.86 15.41
CA ARG A 296 -4.13 -6.19 15.62
C ARG A 296 -3.05 -7.14 16.11
N PHE A 297 -3.32 -7.80 17.24
CA PHE A 297 -2.46 -8.83 17.83
C PHE A 297 -2.99 -10.22 17.46
N GLY A 298 -2.20 -10.99 16.72
CA GLY A 298 -2.54 -12.37 16.32
C GLY A 298 -1.78 -13.40 17.15
N GLN A 299 -2.34 -14.61 17.24
CA GLN A 299 -1.81 -15.71 18.03
C GLN A 299 -2.00 -17.03 17.29
N ASN A 300 -1.03 -17.93 17.45
CA ASN A 300 -0.97 -19.22 16.75
C ASN A 300 -1.09 -19.07 15.22
N GLU A 301 -0.48 -18.03 14.66
CA GLU A 301 -0.47 -17.76 13.22
C GLU A 301 0.87 -18.20 12.62
N SER A 302 0.84 -19.05 11.58
CA SER A 302 1.97 -19.11 10.65
C SER A 302 2.07 -17.79 9.88
N PHE A 303 3.20 -17.53 9.21
CA PHE A 303 3.33 -16.33 8.37
C PHE A 303 2.25 -16.26 7.27
N ARG A 304 1.85 -17.42 6.72
CA ARG A 304 0.72 -17.50 5.77
C ARG A 304 -0.61 -17.13 6.41
N ASP A 305 -0.84 -17.55 7.66
CA ASP A 305 -2.05 -17.20 8.40
C ASP A 305 -2.09 -15.70 8.72
N LEU A 306 -0.95 -15.10 9.12
CA LEU A 306 -0.82 -13.66 9.29
C LEU A 306 -1.24 -12.93 8.02
N ILE A 307 -0.69 -13.30 6.85
CA ILE A 307 -1.01 -12.63 5.58
C ILE A 307 -2.52 -12.70 5.33
N ARG A 308 -3.11 -13.90 5.38
CA ARG A 308 -4.55 -14.11 5.15
C ARG A 308 -5.40 -13.29 6.12
N ASN A 309 -5.09 -13.37 7.42
CA ASN A 309 -5.92 -12.79 8.46
C ASN A 309 -5.79 -11.26 8.49
N SER A 310 -4.60 -10.73 8.22
CA SER A 310 -4.35 -9.28 8.15
C SER A 310 -5.04 -8.65 6.94
N TRP A 311 -5.04 -9.35 5.79
CA TRP A 311 -5.82 -8.93 4.63
C TRP A 311 -7.32 -8.86 4.90
N ARG A 312 -7.89 -9.91 5.52
CA ARG A 312 -9.31 -9.93 5.89
C ARG A 312 -9.65 -8.84 6.89
N TRP A 313 -8.78 -8.61 7.87
CA TRP A 313 -8.94 -7.54 8.84
C TRP A 313 -8.90 -6.16 8.18
N ALA A 314 -7.95 -5.90 7.28
CA ALA A 314 -7.87 -4.66 6.52
C ALA A 314 -9.12 -4.46 5.65
N TRP A 315 -9.55 -5.47 4.90
CA TRP A 315 -10.77 -5.41 4.08
C TRP A 315 -12.01 -5.05 4.91
N ASN A 316 -12.21 -5.73 6.03
CA ASN A 316 -13.37 -5.48 6.92
C ASN A 316 -13.28 -4.11 7.60
N THR A 317 -12.08 -3.64 7.93
CA THR A 317 -11.88 -2.36 8.61
C THR A 317 -12.06 -1.18 7.66
N LEU A 318 -11.46 -1.26 6.47
CA LEU A 318 -11.55 -0.21 5.46
C LEU A 318 -12.91 -0.20 4.78
N ASN A 319 -13.57 -1.35 4.71
CA ASN A 319 -14.89 -1.54 4.10
C ASN A 319 -15.01 -0.80 2.75
N PRO A 320 -14.09 -1.08 1.79
CA PRO A 320 -14.07 -0.33 0.54
C PRO A 320 -15.37 -0.54 -0.24
N ALA A 321 -15.81 0.48 -0.97
CA ALA A 321 -16.96 0.36 -1.84
C ALA A 321 -16.72 -0.73 -2.89
N VAL A 322 -17.65 -1.70 -2.97
CA VAL A 322 -17.61 -2.74 -4.00
C VAL A 322 -18.47 -2.29 -5.17
N THR A 323 -17.82 -1.92 -6.27
CA THR A 323 -18.51 -1.63 -7.54
C THR A 323 -18.67 -2.92 -8.33
N TYR A 324 -19.92 -3.37 -8.47
CA TYR A 324 -20.24 -4.46 -9.38
C TYR A 324 -20.27 -3.93 -10.81
N VAL A 325 -19.52 -4.59 -11.68
CA VAL A 325 -19.40 -4.22 -13.09
C VAL A 325 -19.91 -5.39 -13.93
N ASP A 326 -20.74 -5.11 -14.94
CA ASP A 326 -21.14 -6.10 -15.92
C ASP A 326 -19.92 -6.46 -16.78
N VAL A 327 -19.34 -7.63 -16.49
CA VAL A 327 -18.15 -8.14 -17.18
C VAL A 327 -18.42 -8.36 -18.67
N GLU A 328 -19.66 -8.70 -19.06
CA GLU A 328 -20.02 -8.85 -20.47
C GLU A 328 -20.07 -7.50 -21.18
N GLN A 329 -20.61 -6.47 -20.52
CA GLN A 329 -20.58 -5.10 -21.05
C GLN A 329 -19.14 -4.59 -21.19
N VAL A 330 -18.28 -4.81 -20.18
CA VAL A 330 -16.86 -4.42 -20.25
C VAL A 330 -16.17 -5.12 -21.40
N ARG A 331 -16.33 -6.44 -21.52
CA ARG A 331 -15.74 -7.24 -22.60
C ARG A 331 -16.17 -6.71 -23.97
N ARG A 332 -17.47 -6.48 -24.19
CA ARG A 332 -18.02 -5.95 -25.46
C ARG A 332 -17.47 -4.55 -25.77
N THR A 333 -17.45 -3.67 -24.77
CA THR A 333 -16.96 -2.29 -24.94
C THR A 333 -15.47 -2.26 -25.29
N LEU A 334 -14.64 -3.04 -24.56
CA LEU A 334 -13.21 -3.11 -24.80
C LEU A 334 -12.87 -3.73 -26.16
N ILE A 335 -13.59 -4.78 -26.58
CA ILE A 335 -13.34 -5.41 -27.87
C ILE A 335 -13.84 -4.56 -29.05
N ASP A 336 -14.92 -3.77 -28.87
CA ASP A 336 -15.38 -2.80 -29.86
C ASP A 336 -14.38 -1.65 -30.02
N GLN A 337 -13.84 -1.15 -28.92
CA GLN A 337 -12.76 -0.17 -28.93
C GLN A 337 -11.49 -0.74 -29.58
N LEU A 338 -11.14 -1.99 -29.30
CA LEU A 338 -10.01 -2.65 -29.96
C LEU A 338 -10.24 -2.78 -31.47
N ALA A 339 -11.45 -3.15 -31.89
CA ALA A 339 -11.81 -3.26 -33.30
C ALA A 339 -11.81 -1.90 -34.00
N SER A 340 -12.14 -0.80 -33.31
CA SER A 340 -12.24 0.53 -33.92
C SER A 340 -10.87 1.15 -34.23
N VAL A 341 -9.81 0.74 -33.53
CA VAL A 341 -8.45 1.26 -33.73
C VAL A 341 -7.60 0.45 -34.72
N VAL A 342 -8.16 -0.61 -35.32
CA VAL A 342 -7.46 -1.40 -36.34
C VAL A 342 -7.15 -0.53 -37.55
N LEU A 343 -5.87 -0.45 -37.89
CA LEU A 343 -5.40 0.32 -39.04
C LEU A 343 -5.27 -0.59 -40.25
N THR A 344 -5.93 -0.23 -41.35
CA THR A 344 -5.73 -0.85 -42.66
C THR A 344 -5.20 0.19 -43.65
N THR A 345 -4.09 -0.11 -44.31
CA THR A 345 -3.49 0.75 -45.34
C THR A 345 -2.82 -0.13 -46.40
N ASN A 346 -3.07 0.15 -47.68
CA ASN A 346 -2.49 -0.60 -48.82
C ASN A 346 -2.68 -2.13 -48.70
N GLY A 347 -3.85 -2.57 -48.21
CA GLY A 347 -4.16 -4.00 -48.01
C GLY A 347 -3.44 -4.66 -46.83
N ARG A 348 -2.68 -3.90 -46.04
CA ARG A 348 -2.03 -4.36 -44.79
C ARG A 348 -2.85 -3.88 -43.62
N THR A 349 -3.05 -4.77 -42.64
CA THR A 349 -3.87 -4.51 -41.47
C THR A 349 -3.08 -4.83 -40.21
N ALA A 350 -3.12 -3.95 -39.21
CA ALA A 350 -2.47 -4.21 -37.92
C ALA A 350 -3.09 -3.41 -36.78
N MET A 351 -2.61 -3.70 -35.56
CA MET A 351 -2.80 -2.82 -34.41
C MET A 351 -1.71 -1.75 -34.42
N PRO A 352 -2.08 -0.44 -34.39
CA PRO A 352 -1.13 0.63 -34.14
C PRO A 352 -0.44 0.45 -32.79
N PHE A 353 0.84 0.77 -32.72
CA PHE A 353 1.62 0.67 -31.47
C PHE A 353 1.17 1.67 -30.40
N VAL A 354 0.71 2.85 -30.81
CA VAL A 354 0.19 3.89 -29.90
C VAL A 354 -1.13 4.40 -30.43
N ILE A 355 -2.10 4.51 -29.53
CA ILE A 355 -3.40 5.14 -29.77
C ILE A 355 -3.63 6.24 -28.75
N ALA A 356 -4.31 7.31 -29.15
CA ALA A 356 -4.74 8.33 -28.20
C ALA A 356 -5.86 7.77 -27.31
N THR A 357 -5.79 8.04 -26.00
CA THR A 357 -6.82 7.68 -25.03
C THR A 357 -7.88 8.76 -24.83
N PHE A 358 -7.79 9.85 -25.61
CA PHE A 358 -8.73 10.97 -25.62
C PHE A 358 -9.13 11.30 -27.07
N PRO A 359 -10.32 11.90 -27.29
CA PRO A 359 -10.78 12.23 -28.64
C PRO A 359 -9.81 13.22 -29.31
N THR A 360 -9.15 12.79 -30.38
CA THR A 360 -8.27 13.63 -31.20
C THR A 360 -8.16 13.09 -32.61
N ASN A 361 -8.04 13.99 -33.58
CA ASN A 361 -7.69 13.67 -34.96
C ASN A 361 -6.17 13.74 -35.19
N ALA A 362 -5.40 14.11 -34.16
CA ALA A 362 -3.95 14.17 -34.24
C ALA A 362 -3.39 12.74 -34.24
N VAL A 363 -2.68 12.44 -35.32
CA VAL A 363 -2.02 11.16 -35.50
C VAL A 363 -0.74 11.13 -34.65
N GLN A 364 -0.53 10.03 -33.92
CA GLN A 364 0.70 9.84 -33.13
C GLN A 364 1.90 9.66 -34.07
N TRP A 365 3.09 10.07 -33.63
CA TRP A 365 4.30 10.06 -34.48
C TRP A 365 4.69 8.66 -35.02
N ASN A 366 4.28 7.59 -34.35
CA ASN A 366 4.49 6.19 -34.74
C ASN A 366 3.19 5.43 -35.07
N TYR A 367 2.15 6.12 -35.52
CA TYR A 367 0.83 5.51 -35.77
C TYR A 367 0.82 4.34 -36.77
N THR A 368 1.78 4.27 -37.69
CA THR A 368 1.92 3.14 -38.63
C THR A 368 2.83 2.05 -38.11
N MET A 369 3.54 2.26 -36.99
CA MET A 369 4.33 1.22 -36.36
C MET A 369 3.41 0.17 -35.75
N THR A 370 3.73 -1.10 -35.99
CA THR A 370 3.09 -2.23 -35.32
C THR A 370 4.14 -3.18 -34.77
N ALA A 371 3.84 -3.86 -33.67
CA ALA A 371 4.76 -4.77 -33.01
C ALA A 371 4.06 -6.01 -32.44
N MET A 372 4.84 -7.08 -32.28
CA MET A 372 4.51 -8.28 -31.53
C MET A 372 4.89 -8.14 -30.06
N GLY A 373 4.28 -8.95 -29.20
CA GLY A 373 4.75 -9.19 -27.84
C GLY A 373 4.26 -8.16 -26.82
N PHE A 374 4.96 -8.08 -25.67
CA PHE A 374 4.46 -7.43 -24.46
C PHE A 374 3.84 -6.05 -24.67
N VAL A 375 4.47 -5.20 -25.50
CA VAL A 375 3.99 -3.84 -25.76
C VAL A 375 3.03 -3.79 -26.97
N GLY A 376 3.32 -4.53 -28.05
CA GLY A 376 2.57 -4.41 -29.31
C GLY A 376 1.29 -5.24 -29.39
N LYS A 377 1.31 -6.47 -28.85
CA LYS A 377 0.15 -7.36 -28.70
C LYS A 377 -0.68 -7.61 -29.98
N SER A 378 -0.12 -7.39 -31.17
CA SER A 378 -0.91 -7.39 -32.42
C SER A 378 -1.62 -8.71 -32.70
N ILE A 379 -0.93 -9.84 -32.52
CA ILE A 379 -1.54 -11.17 -32.72
C ILE A 379 -2.51 -11.49 -31.58
N GLU A 380 -2.21 -11.06 -30.36
CA GLU A 380 -3.12 -11.25 -29.21
C GLU A 380 -4.44 -10.51 -29.40
N SER A 381 -4.38 -9.27 -29.87
CA SER A 381 -5.55 -8.49 -30.25
C SER A 381 -6.35 -9.17 -31.37
N ALA A 382 -5.68 -9.68 -32.40
CA ALA A 382 -6.34 -10.44 -33.47
C ALA A 382 -7.05 -11.69 -32.93
N ASP A 383 -6.41 -12.44 -32.01
CA ASP A 383 -7.03 -13.61 -31.37
C ASP A 383 -8.29 -13.25 -30.59
N GLN A 384 -8.30 -12.11 -29.90
CA GLN A 384 -9.50 -11.63 -29.18
C GLN A 384 -10.64 -11.29 -30.15
N LEU A 385 -10.34 -10.64 -31.28
CA LEU A 385 -11.34 -10.35 -32.32
C LEU A 385 -11.94 -11.64 -32.89
N LEU A 386 -11.13 -12.66 -33.16
CA LEU A 386 -11.61 -13.96 -33.66
C LEU A 386 -12.52 -14.66 -32.64
N ARG A 387 -12.15 -14.65 -31.36
CA ARG A 387 -12.98 -15.22 -30.29
C ARG A 387 -14.30 -14.48 -30.13
N GLU A 388 -14.28 -13.17 -30.32
CA GLU A 388 -15.49 -12.38 -30.25
C GLU A 388 -16.41 -12.63 -31.43
N ALA A 389 -15.84 -12.76 -32.63
CA ALA A 389 -16.59 -13.13 -33.80
C ALA A 389 -17.31 -14.48 -33.65
N ASP A 390 -16.69 -15.46 -32.97
CA ASP A 390 -17.33 -16.75 -32.69
C ASP A 390 -18.53 -16.63 -31.73
N ARG A 391 -18.62 -15.55 -30.94
CA ARG A 391 -19.73 -15.28 -30.02
C ARG A 391 -20.85 -14.45 -30.65
N ASP A 392 -20.59 -13.83 -31.80
CA ASP A 392 -21.46 -12.82 -32.40
C ASP A 392 -21.74 -13.17 -33.87
N PRO A 393 -22.91 -13.75 -34.20
CA PRO A 393 -23.25 -14.12 -35.58
C PRO A 393 -23.67 -12.92 -36.45
N THR A 394 -23.69 -11.71 -35.90
CA THR A 394 -24.14 -10.50 -36.61
C THR A 394 -23.04 -9.91 -37.51
N GLU A 395 -23.33 -8.78 -38.15
CA GLU A 395 -22.35 -8.04 -38.96
C GLU A 395 -21.13 -7.61 -38.12
N ARG A 396 -21.33 -7.31 -36.84
CA ARG A 396 -20.25 -6.94 -35.91
C ARG A 396 -19.23 -8.07 -35.78
N GLY A 397 -19.68 -9.30 -35.54
CA GLY A 397 -18.78 -10.45 -35.45
C GLY A 397 -18.11 -10.79 -36.79
N ARG A 398 -18.82 -10.64 -37.92
CA ARG A 398 -18.22 -10.80 -39.25
C ARG A 398 -17.07 -9.79 -39.48
N MET A 399 -17.28 -8.52 -39.17
CA MET A 399 -16.25 -7.48 -39.22
C MET A 399 -15.05 -7.80 -38.32
N MET A 400 -15.29 -8.30 -37.10
CA MET A 400 -14.20 -8.68 -36.18
C MET A 400 -13.39 -9.85 -36.71
N ARG A 401 -14.05 -10.85 -37.30
CA ARG A 401 -13.37 -11.99 -37.93
C ARG A 401 -12.48 -11.53 -39.07
N GLU A 402 -13.01 -10.69 -39.96
CA GLU A 402 -12.25 -10.14 -41.09
C GLU A 402 -11.00 -9.41 -40.61
N LYS A 403 -11.14 -8.50 -39.64
CA LYS A 403 -10.01 -7.77 -39.06
C LYS A 403 -8.99 -8.71 -38.40
N GLY A 404 -9.45 -9.65 -37.59
CA GLY A 404 -8.57 -10.63 -36.92
C GLY A 404 -7.71 -11.41 -37.90
N LEU A 405 -8.32 -11.96 -38.96
CA LEU A 405 -7.60 -12.69 -40.01
C LEU A 405 -6.66 -11.77 -40.81
N ALA A 406 -7.09 -10.55 -41.14
CA ALA A 406 -6.29 -9.59 -41.89
C ALA A 406 -5.03 -9.16 -41.13
N ILE A 407 -5.11 -9.00 -39.80
CA ILE A 407 -3.94 -8.68 -38.95
C ILE A 407 -2.92 -9.81 -38.99
N ILE A 408 -3.36 -11.04 -38.76
CA ILE A 408 -2.49 -12.23 -38.76
C ILE A 408 -1.82 -12.38 -40.13
N SER A 409 -2.60 -12.30 -41.21
CA SER A 409 -2.10 -12.41 -42.58
C SER A 409 -1.06 -11.35 -42.91
N SER A 410 -1.33 -10.09 -42.57
CA SER A 410 -0.41 -8.97 -42.84
C SER A 410 0.91 -9.13 -42.09
N LEU A 411 0.86 -9.59 -40.84
CA LEU A 411 2.03 -9.80 -40.02
C LEU A 411 2.87 -10.98 -40.52
N ILE A 412 2.25 -12.11 -40.88
CA ILE A 412 2.96 -13.25 -41.49
C ILE A 412 3.67 -12.82 -42.78
N LYS A 413 3.00 -12.02 -43.61
CA LYS A 413 3.57 -11.51 -44.86
C LYS A 413 4.78 -10.60 -44.60
N ALA A 414 4.64 -9.64 -43.68
CA ALA A 414 5.69 -8.67 -43.36
C ALA A 414 6.90 -9.32 -42.65
N LEU A 415 6.66 -10.35 -41.84
CA LEU A 415 7.67 -11.02 -41.02
C LEU A 415 7.88 -12.48 -41.44
N SER A 416 8.01 -12.71 -42.75
CA SER A 416 8.04 -14.04 -43.37
C SER A 416 9.40 -14.75 -43.33
N THR A 417 10.46 -14.07 -42.90
CA THR A 417 11.83 -14.63 -42.90
C THR A 417 12.23 -15.19 -41.53
N VAL A 418 12.92 -16.33 -41.53
CA VAL A 418 13.51 -16.95 -40.33
C VAL A 418 15.04 -16.98 -40.48
N PRO A 419 15.83 -16.50 -39.49
CA PRO A 419 15.38 -15.85 -38.26
C PRO A 419 14.66 -14.53 -38.53
N LEU A 420 13.73 -14.15 -37.64
CA LEU A 420 13.01 -12.88 -37.73
C LEU A 420 14.00 -11.72 -37.82
N GLN A 421 13.78 -10.82 -38.79
CA GLN A 421 14.58 -9.60 -38.98
C GLN A 421 14.08 -8.44 -38.10
N GLY A 422 12.94 -8.63 -37.42
CA GLY A 422 12.32 -7.70 -36.48
C GLY A 422 11.09 -8.34 -35.85
N THR A 423 10.57 -7.72 -34.79
CA THR A 423 9.32 -8.10 -34.13
C THR A 423 8.18 -7.12 -34.40
N GLY A 424 8.30 -6.35 -35.47
CA GLY A 424 7.34 -5.34 -35.89
C GLY A 424 7.67 -4.82 -37.27
N TYR A 425 6.72 -4.12 -37.88
CA TYR A 425 6.84 -3.58 -39.24
C TYR A 425 6.09 -2.24 -39.33
N ASP A 426 6.34 -1.49 -40.41
CA ASP A 426 5.57 -0.30 -40.75
C ASP A 426 4.39 -0.71 -41.62
N VAL A 427 3.17 -0.46 -41.16
CA VAL A 427 1.93 -0.82 -41.88
C VAL A 427 1.82 -0.10 -43.22
N ALA A 428 2.38 1.12 -43.34
CA ALA A 428 2.31 1.89 -44.58
C ALA A 428 3.14 1.24 -45.71
N THR A 429 4.36 0.79 -45.39
CA THR A 429 5.32 0.25 -46.36
C THR A 429 5.30 -1.28 -46.44
N GLY A 430 4.92 -1.95 -45.34
CA GLY A 430 5.08 -3.40 -45.17
C GLY A 430 6.51 -3.84 -44.87
N GLU A 431 7.43 -2.90 -44.74
CA GLU A 431 8.85 -3.15 -44.46
C GLU A 431 9.12 -3.03 -42.97
N ARG A 432 10.36 -3.35 -42.56
CA ARG A 432 10.81 -3.16 -41.19
C ARG A 432 10.64 -1.69 -40.78
N TRP A 433 10.15 -1.45 -39.57
CA TRP A 433 10.09 -0.11 -39.01
C TRP A 433 11.51 0.49 -38.88
N THR A 434 11.69 1.65 -39.49
CA THR A 434 12.95 2.41 -39.50
C THR A 434 12.79 3.83 -38.95
N GLY A 435 11.59 4.19 -38.47
CA GLY A 435 11.34 5.46 -37.79
C GLY A 435 11.93 5.50 -36.39
N ASP A 436 11.54 6.49 -35.60
CA ASP A 436 12.01 6.70 -34.24
C ASP A 436 11.89 5.44 -33.36
N HIS A 437 12.91 5.22 -32.54
CA HIS A 437 13.09 4.04 -31.70
C HIS A 437 13.00 2.68 -32.42
N PRO A 438 13.79 2.44 -33.49
CA PRO A 438 13.75 1.18 -34.23
C PRO A 438 14.20 -0.03 -33.39
N GLU A 439 14.90 0.19 -32.27
CA GLU A 439 15.29 -0.83 -31.30
C GLU A 439 14.08 -1.48 -30.60
N TRP A 440 12.92 -0.81 -30.53
CA TRP A 440 11.72 -1.37 -29.87
C TRP A 440 11.17 -2.60 -30.60
N VAL A 441 11.36 -2.68 -31.91
CA VAL A 441 10.94 -3.80 -32.75
C VAL A 441 12.13 -4.62 -33.27
N ALA A 442 13.28 -4.52 -32.63
CA ALA A 442 14.38 -5.44 -32.88
C ALA A 442 13.92 -6.90 -32.63
N PRO A 443 14.65 -7.93 -33.12
CA PRO A 443 14.27 -9.33 -32.99
C PRO A 443 14.44 -9.88 -31.56
N TRP A 444 13.75 -9.26 -30.58
CA TRP A 444 13.76 -9.67 -29.19
C TRP A 444 13.02 -11.01 -29.03
N LEU A 445 13.69 -11.98 -28.40
CA LEU A 445 13.14 -13.32 -28.17
C LEU A 445 11.80 -13.26 -27.42
N ARG A 446 11.67 -12.38 -26.42
CA ARG A 446 10.42 -12.21 -25.67
C ARG A 446 9.27 -11.76 -26.57
N ASN A 447 9.50 -10.77 -27.43
CA ASN A 447 8.44 -10.24 -28.30
C ASN A 447 7.94 -11.31 -29.27
N ALA A 448 8.87 -12.03 -29.91
CA ALA A 448 8.55 -13.09 -30.85
C ALA A 448 7.81 -14.25 -30.17
N THR A 449 8.31 -14.73 -29.02
CA THR A 449 7.76 -15.92 -28.36
C THR A 449 6.37 -15.69 -27.76
N GLU A 450 6.07 -14.50 -27.23
CA GLU A 450 4.76 -14.18 -26.67
C GLU A 450 3.64 -14.28 -27.73
N ASP A 451 3.80 -13.61 -28.87
CA ASP A 451 2.79 -13.57 -29.94
C ASP A 451 2.75 -14.85 -30.78
N MET A 452 3.90 -15.49 -31.07
CA MET A 452 3.92 -16.77 -31.77
C MET A 452 3.19 -17.87 -30.98
N ARG A 453 3.31 -17.86 -29.65
CA ARG A 453 2.53 -18.76 -28.79
C ARG A 453 1.03 -18.52 -28.96
N VAL A 454 0.60 -17.26 -29.08
CA VAL A 454 -0.81 -16.92 -29.30
C VAL A 454 -1.25 -17.36 -30.70
N LEU A 455 -0.46 -17.11 -31.74
CA LEU A 455 -0.74 -17.55 -33.11
C LEU A 455 -0.99 -19.06 -33.17
N MET A 456 -0.11 -19.85 -32.55
CA MET A 456 -0.27 -21.31 -32.50
C MET A 456 -1.54 -21.75 -31.75
N ARG A 457 -1.95 -21.02 -30.72
CA ARG A 457 -3.22 -21.28 -30.00
C ARG A 457 -4.43 -20.91 -30.85
N ALA A 458 -4.38 -19.78 -31.55
CA ALA A 458 -5.43 -19.32 -32.47
C ALA A 458 -5.60 -20.33 -33.61
N TYR A 459 -4.51 -20.74 -34.26
CA TYR A 459 -4.52 -21.73 -35.34
C TYR A 459 -5.11 -23.07 -34.89
N ARG A 460 -4.69 -23.60 -33.74
CA ARG A 460 -5.26 -24.85 -33.20
C ARG A 460 -6.76 -24.74 -32.91
N ARG A 461 -7.22 -23.59 -32.38
CA ARG A 461 -8.64 -23.35 -32.12
C ARG A 461 -9.43 -23.29 -33.43
N GLU A 462 -8.96 -22.54 -34.43
CA GLU A 462 -9.60 -22.46 -35.74
C GLU A 462 -9.69 -23.84 -36.40
N LYS A 463 -8.60 -24.62 -36.37
CA LYS A 463 -8.57 -25.99 -36.88
C LYS A 463 -9.58 -26.90 -36.17
N ALA A 464 -9.69 -26.79 -34.84
CA ALA A 464 -10.67 -27.57 -34.07
C ALA A 464 -12.12 -27.21 -34.41
N LEU A 465 -12.36 -26.01 -34.96
CA LEU A 465 -13.66 -25.54 -35.44
C LEU A 465 -13.87 -25.83 -36.93
N GLY A 466 -13.01 -26.66 -37.55
CA GLY A 466 -13.11 -27.05 -38.95
C GLY A 466 -12.69 -25.96 -39.94
N ARG A 467 -12.00 -24.91 -39.47
CA ARG A 467 -11.52 -23.81 -40.33
C ARG A 467 -10.05 -24.04 -40.64
N GLU A 468 -9.77 -24.37 -41.89
CA GLU A 468 -8.41 -24.49 -42.39
C GLU A 468 -7.84 -23.13 -42.79
N HIS A 469 -6.57 -22.92 -42.47
CA HIS A 469 -5.83 -21.70 -42.79
C HIS A 469 -4.50 -22.12 -43.43
N PRO A 470 -4.03 -21.41 -44.48
CA PRO A 470 -2.83 -21.73 -45.24
C PRO A 470 -1.54 -21.62 -44.43
#